data_AF-A0AAU2SL41-F1
#
_entry.id   AF-A0AAU2SL41-F1
#
_cell.length_a   1.000
_cell.length_b   1.000
_cell.length_c   1.000
_cell.angle_alpha   90.00
_cell.angle_beta   90.00
_cell.angle_gamma   90.00
#
_symmetry.space_group_name_H-M   'P 1'
#
loop_
_entity.id
_entity.type
_entity.pdbx_description
1 polymer ?
#
loop_
_entity_poly.entity_id
_entity_poly.type
_entity_poly.pdbx_seq_one_letter_code
_entity_poly.pdbx_strand_id
1 'polypeptide(L)'
;MATVPPPEPPPTPPAPEPAGEPESSTDQQPVSARIRQLAEAIGPTTLATALLVYFGYVATRARYQYFGVPLDMTGLSNQDLMLQGLEVVYVPAALMFLGVLTCVGIHAFVKWLLARDTGDDSSTTHALLAYLIMLVGVLLIARALIGMFVQGSDTSVIIGATPLSLAIGPAAVAYGMWVYTQQRGRTLLSRRLARNGALCAVGLFIAGLFWASTQLAWAYGTGRGEEDASRLDLRPEVVIDTKEPLDGLPTGVTATRLDNSEKEGRAYHHRYAGFRLLLSSGGRLFLVTPDWELGRDRTIVLPYGDDIRVQLMPQP
;
A
#
# COMPACT_ATOMS: atom_id res chain seq x y z
N MET A 1 -83.99 -73.83 22.36
CA MET A 1 -83.01 -74.10 21.29
C MET A 1 -81.81 -73.16 21.50
N ALA A 2 -80.67 -73.74 21.89
CA ALA A 2 -79.29 -73.23 21.87
C ALA A 2 -78.90 -71.89 22.56
N THR A 3 -78.51 -72.02 23.83
CA THR A 3 -77.28 -71.53 24.51
C THR A 3 -76.42 -70.41 23.88
N VAL A 4 -76.22 -69.36 24.69
CA VAL A 4 -75.18 -68.32 24.56
C VAL A 4 -73.76 -68.91 24.77
N PRO A 5 -72.81 -68.69 23.84
CA PRO A 5 -71.38 -68.83 24.10
C PRO A 5 -70.71 -67.49 24.50
N PRO A 6 -69.57 -67.54 25.21
CA PRO A 6 -68.95 -66.42 25.94
C PRO A 6 -68.17 -65.44 25.04
N PRO A 7 -67.82 -64.24 25.55
CA PRO A 7 -67.20 -63.17 24.76
C PRO A 7 -65.74 -63.47 24.37
N GLU A 8 -65.43 -63.20 23.10
CA GLU A 8 -64.07 -63.21 22.54
C GLU A 8 -63.25 -61.98 22.97
N PRO A 9 -61.92 -62.12 23.15
CA PRO A 9 -61.04 -61.05 23.60
C PRO A 9 -60.82 -59.97 22.53
N PRO A 10 -60.50 -58.72 22.95
CA PRO A 10 -60.44 -57.57 22.06
C PRO A 10 -59.33 -57.66 21.02
N PRO A 11 -59.56 -57.14 19.80
CA PRO A 11 -58.60 -57.15 18.70
C PRO A 11 -57.40 -56.24 18.98
N THR A 12 -56.22 -56.75 18.64
CA THR A 12 -54.90 -56.12 18.71
C THR A 12 -54.86 -54.77 17.96
N PRO A 13 -54.24 -53.71 18.51
CA PRO A 13 -54.16 -52.41 17.86
C PRO A 13 -53.40 -52.45 16.53
N PRO A 14 -53.81 -51.66 15.51
CA PRO A 14 -53.12 -51.57 14.23
C PRO A 14 -51.71 -50.96 14.39
N ALA A 15 -50.77 -51.48 13.60
CA ALA A 15 -49.38 -51.04 13.54
C ALA A 15 -49.28 -49.54 13.18
N PRO A 16 -48.30 -48.80 13.75
CA PRO A 16 -48.17 -47.38 13.50
C PRO A 16 -47.80 -47.09 12.03
N GLU A 17 -48.52 -46.13 11.44
CA GLU A 17 -48.23 -45.52 10.14
C GLU A 17 -46.77 -45.05 10.05
N PRO A 18 -46.10 -45.19 8.89
CA PRO A 18 -44.75 -44.68 8.71
C PRO A 18 -44.76 -43.16 8.87
N ALA A 19 -43.95 -42.68 9.82
CA ALA A 19 -43.74 -41.27 10.08
C ALA A 19 -43.41 -40.54 8.77
N GLY A 20 -44.17 -39.47 8.49
CA GLY A 20 -43.90 -38.57 7.37
C GLY A 20 -42.43 -38.16 7.36
N GLU A 21 -41.85 -38.17 6.17
CA GLU A 21 -40.52 -37.65 5.91
C GLU A 21 -40.36 -36.27 6.56
N PRO A 22 -39.27 -35.99 7.28
CA PRO A 22 -39.04 -34.65 7.79
C PRO A 22 -38.92 -33.72 6.58
N GLU A 23 -39.86 -32.78 6.46
CA GLU A 23 -39.75 -31.66 5.54
C GLU A 23 -38.35 -31.08 5.67
N SER A 24 -37.66 -31.03 4.54
CA SER A 24 -36.32 -30.47 4.37
C SER A 24 -36.17 -29.21 5.21
N SER A 25 -35.35 -29.30 6.26
CA SER A 25 -34.83 -28.16 6.99
C SER A 25 -34.19 -27.24 5.95
N THR A 26 -34.87 -26.15 5.61
CA THR A 26 -34.28 -25.05 4.86
C THR A 26 -33.06 -24.63 5.66
N ASP A 27 -31.88 -24.80 5.05
CA ASP A 27 -30.56 -24.49 5.57
C ASP A 27 -30.46 -22.98 5.89
N GLN A 28 -31.08 -22.58 7.01
CA GLN A 28 -30.92 -21.26 7.59
C GLN A 28 -29.59 -21.26 8.33
N GLN A 29 -28.50 -21.12 7.57
CA GLN A 29 -27.19 -20.86 8.16
C GLN A 29 -27.33 -19.73 9.19
N PRO A 30 -26.81 -19.93 10.41
CA PRO A 30 -27.02 -19.00 11.51
C PRO A 30 -26.50 -17.62 11.10
N VAL A 31 -27.17 -16.56 11.53
CA VAL A 31 -26.83 -15.16 11.20
C VAL A 31 -25.34 -14.86 11.50
N SER A 32 -24.75 -15.55 12.49
CA SER A 32 -23.32 -15.52 12.78
C SER A 32 -22.43 -16.07 11.66
N ALA A 33 -22.84 -17.11 10.94
CA ALA A 33 -22.11 -17.65 9.77
C ALA A 33 -22.17 -16.68 8.59
N ARG A 34 -23.31 -16.03 8.35
CA ARG A 34 -23.45 -14.99 7.31
C ARG A 34 -22.65 -13.73 7.63
N ILE A 35 -22.67 -13.26 8.87
CA ILE A 35 -21.84 -12.13 9.34
C ILE A 35 -20.35 -12.50 9.25
N ARG A 36 -19.98 -13.74 9.57
CA ARG A 36 -18.60 -14.23 9.46
C ARG A 36 -18.13 -14.28 8.00
N GLN A 37 -18.95 -14.80 7.09
CA GLN A 37 -18.66 -14.82 5.64
C GLN A 37 -18.57 -13.40 5.06
N LEU A 38 -19.49 -12.50 5.46
CA LEU A 38 -19.43 -11.09 5.08
C LEU A 38 -18.18 -10.41 5.64
N ALA A 39 -17.80 -10.67 6.89
CA ALA A 39 -16.56 -10.13 7.48
C ALA A 39 -15.30 -10.71 6.83
N GLU A 40 -15.32 -11.99 6.45
CA GLU A 40 -14.23 -12.68 5.74
C GLU A 40 -14.00 -12.12 4.32
N ALA A 41 -15.05 -11.63 3.65
CA ALA A 41 -14.94 -11.00 2.33
C ALA A 41 -14.70 -9.48 2.40
N ILE A 42 -15.40 -8.76 3.28
CA ILE A 42 -15.31 -7.30 3.39
C ILE A 42 -13.96 -6.88 3.98
N GLY A 43 -13.44 -7.61 4.96
CA GLY A 43 -12.18 -7.27 5.63
C GLY A 43 -10.99 -7.12 4.66
N PRO A 44 -10.67 -8.14 3.86
CA PRO A 44 -9.59 -8.07 2.88
C PRO A 44 -9.80 -6.98 1.82
N THR A 45 -11.02 -6.81 1.32
CA THR A 45 -11.32 -5.79 0.30
C THR A 45 -11.20 -4.38 0.85
N THR A 46 -11.70 -4.12 2.06
CA THR A 46 -11.54 -2.81 2.73
C THR A 46 -10.07 -2.51 3.02
N LEU A 47 -9.31 -3.50 3.50
CA LEU A 47 -7.87 -3.33 3.72
C LEU A 47 -7.13 -3.05 2.41
N ALA A 48 -7.42 -3.80 1.35
CA ALA A 48 -6.83 -3.58 0.03
C ALA A 48 -7.16 -2.17 -0.51
N THR A 49 -8.41 -1.74 -0.37
CA THR A 49 -8.86 -0.39 -0.77
C THR A 49 -8.13 0.68 0.05
N ALA A 50 -8.00 0.50 1.36
CA ALA A 50 -7.28 1.43 2.22
C ALA A 50 -5.79 1.52 1.85
N LEU A 51 -5.15 0.40 1.54
CA LEU A 51 -3.76 0.37 1.10
C LEU A 51 -3.58 1.04 -0.27
N LEU A 52 -4.50 0.80 -1.22
CA LEU A 52 -4.51 1.49 -2.52
C LEU A 52 -4.57 3.00 -2.36
N VAL A 53 -5.52 3.49 -1.56
CA VAL A 53 -5.67 4.92 -1.29
C VAL A 53 -4.45 5.48 -0.56
N TYR A 54 -3.91 4.76 0.43
CA TYR A 54 -2.73 5.20 1.18
C TYR A 54 -1.46 5.27 0.31
N PHE A 55 -1.14 4.23 -0.45
CA PHE A 55 0.05 4.24 -1.31
C PHE A 55 -0.10 5.21 -2.48
N GLY A 56 -1.31 5.33 -3.04
CA GLY A 56 -1.64 6.39 -4.00
C GLY A 56 -1.38 7.78 -3.42
N TYR A 57 -1.90 8.06 -2.23
CA TYR A 57 -1.64 9.32 -1.52
C TYR A 57 -0.13 9.59 -1.34
N VAL A 58 0.65 8.62 -0.84
CA VAL A 58 2.09 8.78 -0.59
C VAL A 58 2.85 9.10 -1.88
N ALA A 59 2.61 8.34 -2.95
CA ALA A 59 3.29 8.54 -4.22
C ALA A 59 2.87 9.84 -4.92
N THR A 60 1.57 10.14 -4.95
CA THR A 60 1.04 11.38 -5.54
C THR A 60 1.56 12.60 -4.79
N ARG A 61 1.65 12.53 -3.46
CA ARG A 61 2.25 13.59 -2.65
C ARG A 61 3.71 13.81 -3.02
N ALA A 62 4.51 12.75 -3.09
CA ALA A 62 5.92 12.85 -3.47
C ALA A 62 6.10 13.43 -4.89
N ARG A 63 5.26 12.99 -5.84
CA ARG A 63 5.24 13.47 -7.23
C ARG A 63 4.99 14.98 -7.33
N TYR A 64 3.96 15.50 -6.68
CA TYR A 64 3.64 16.94 -6.76
C TYR A 64 4.50 17.81 -5.85
N GLN A 65 5.02 17.24 -4.75
CA GLN A 65 6.01 17.91 -3.93
C GLN A 65 7.30 18.19 -4.69
N TYR A 66 7.64 17.36 -5.69
CA TYR A 66 8.73 17.66 -6.63
C TYR A 66 8.55 19.04 -7.26
N PHE A 67 7.34 19.39 -7.69
CA PHE A 67 7.02 20.70 -8.27
C PHE A 67 6.71 21.79 -7.23
N GLY A 68 6.97 21.55 -5.95
CA GLY A 68 6.64 22.47 -4.86
C GLY A 68 5.13 22.64 -4.63
N VAL A 69 4.30 21.70 -5.08
CA VAL A 69 2.84 21.73 -4.92
C VAL A 69 2.43 20.81 -3.76
N PRO A 70 1.95 21.35 -2.62
CA PRO A 70 1.39 20.53 -1.55
C PRO A 70 0.12 19.83 -2.04
N LEU A 71 0.03 18.51 -1.80
CA LEU A 71 -1.11 17.71 -2.26
C LEU A 71 -2.45 18.26 -1.74
N ASP A 72 -2.47 18.77 -0.51
CA ASP A 72 -3.67 19.33 0.13
C ASP A 72 -4.24 20.54 -0.62
N MET A 73 -3.42 21.25 -1.42
CA MET A 73 -3.87 22.36 -2.26
C MET A 73 -4.49 21.90 -3.59
N THR A 74 -4.29 20.65 -4.00
CA THR A 74 -4.79 20.16 -5.30
C THR A 74 -6.29 19.88 -5.28
N GLY A 75 -6.87 19.65 -4.11
CA GLY A 75 -8.29 19.27 -3.97
C GLY A 75 -8.63 17.93 -4.64
N LEU A 76 -7.64 17.05 -4.85
CA LEU A 76 -7.87 15.71 -5.39
C LEU A 76 -8.77 14.90 -4.46
N SER A 77 -9.72 14.18 -5.05
CA SER A 77 -10.63 13.32 -4.29
C SER A 77 -9.94 11.99 -3.91
N ASN A 78 -10.49 11.29 -2.92
CA ASN A 78 -10.03 9.93 -2.60
C ASN A 78 -10.17 8.97 -3.79
N GLN A 79 -11.13 9.23 -4.70
CA GLN A 79 -11.30 8.45 -5.92
C GLN A 79 -10.12 8.66 -6.89
N ASP A 80 -9.65 9.91 -7.04
CA ASP A 80 -8.49 10.22 -7.88
C ASP A 80 -7.22 9.59 -7.32
N LEU A 81 -7.05 9.62 -5.99
CA LEU A 81 -5.94 8.98 -5.30
C LEU A 81 -5.97 7.45 -5.46
N MET A 82 -7.16 6.84 -5.46
CA MET A 82 -7.30 5.40 -5.68
C MET A 82 -6.88 5.00 -7.10
N LEU A 83 -7.29 5.77 -8.12
CA LEU A 83 -6.92 5.51 -9.51
C LEU A 83 -5.42 5.65 -9.72
N GLN A 84 -4.80 6.70 -9.18
CA GLN A 84 -3.35 6.89 -9.22
C GLN A 84 -2.60 5.83 -8.38
N GLY A 85 -3.21 5.37 -7.29
CA GLY A 85 -2.68 4.31 -6.44
C GLY A 85 -2.59 2.94 -7.13
N LEU A 86 -3.37 2.69 -8.19
CA LEU A 86 -3.36 1.43 -8.92
C LEU A 86 -2.02 1.17 -9.63
N GLU A 87 -1.41 2.19 -10.19
CA GLU A 87 -0.08 2.11 -10.83
C GLU A 87 1.03 1.91 -9.78
N VAL A 88 0.85 2.50 -8.60
CA VAL A 88 1.85 2.52 -7.53
C VAL A 88 1.84 1.22 -6.74
N VAL A 89 0.66 0.66 -6.43
CA VAL A 89 0.50 -0.45 -5.47
C VAL A 89 1.19 -1.74 -5.92
N TYR A 90 1.39 -1.92 -7.22
CA TYR A 90 1.94 -3.16 -7.76
C TYR A 90 3.33 -3.45 -7.18
N VAL A 91 4.20 -2.44 -7.09
CA VAL A 91 5.58 -2.63 -6.63
C VAL A 91 5.63 -2.95 -5.12
N PRO A 92 5.00 -2.18 -4.21
CA PRO A 92 4.91 -2.54 -2.80
C PRO A 92 4.26 -3.91 -2.55
N ALA A 93 3.17 -4.23 -3.26
CA ALA A 93 2.49 -5.51 -3.12
C ALA A 93 3.39 -6.68 -3.58
N ALA A 94 4.05 -6.55 -4.73
CA ALA A 94 4.99 -7.55 -5.23
C ALA A 94 6.16 -7.77 -4.25
N LEU A 95 6.68 -6.69 -3.66
CA LEU A 95 7.74 -6.78 -2.64
C LEU A 95 7.27 -7.53 -1.38
N MET A 96 6.04 -7.29 -0.92
CA MET A 96 5.45 -8.04 0.19
C MET A 96 5.29 -9.52 -0.15
N PHE A 97 4.72 -9.86 -1.32
CA PHE A 97 4.55 -11.25 -1.75
C PHE A 97 5.88 -11.97 -1.91
N LEU A 98 6.87 -11.32 -2.51
CA LEU A 98 8.21 -11.88 -2.66
C LEU A 98 8.91 -12.07 -1.30
N GLY A 99 8.70 -11.15 -0.36
CA GLY A 99 9.16 -11.28 1.03
C GLY A 99 8.57 -12.52 1.71
N VAL A 100 7.25 -12.71 1.62
CA VAL A 100 6.56 -13.90 2.15
C VAL A 100 7.10 -15.18 1.49
N LEU A 101 7.23 -15.20 0.16
CA LEU A 101 7.75 -16.36 -0.57
C LEU A 101 9.18 -16.70 -0.16
N THR A 102 10.02 -15.68 0.05
CA THR A 102 11.39 -15.84 0.54
C THR A 102 11.41 -16.44 1.95
N CYS A 103 10.53 -15.96 2.86
CA CYS A 103 10.38 -16.54 4.19
C CYS A 103 9.97 -18.02 4.14
N VAL A 104 9.01 -18.39 3.28
CA VAL A 104 8.58 -19.78 3.08
C VAL A 104 9.73 -20.63 2.53
N GLY A 105 10.47 -20.14 1.54
CA GLY A 105 11.63 -20.82 0.97
C GLY A 105 12.74 -21.07 1.98
N ILE A 106 13.12 -20.04 2.75
CA ILE A 106 14.11 -20.15 3.85
C ILE A 106 13.62 -21.18 4.88
N HIS A 107 12.36 -21.13 5.27
CA HIS A 107 11.81 -22.06 6.25
C HIS A 107 11.83 -23.51 5.76
N ALA A 108 11.43 -23.75 4.51
CA ALA A 108 11.46 -25.06 3.87
C ALA A 108 12.90 -25.60 3.76
N PHE A 109 13.84 -24.75 3.33
CA PHE A 109 15.25 -25.08 3.21
C PHE A 109 15.88 -25.44 4.56
N VAL A 110 15.59 -24.66 5.61
CA VAL A 110 16.06 -24.94 6.97
C VAL A 110 15.48 -26.26 7.48
N LYS A 111 14.17 -26.50 7.33
CA LYS A 111 13.56 -27.79 7.70
C LYS A 111 14.19 -28.97 6.97
N TRP A 112 14.44 -28.82 5.67
CA TRP A 112 15.11 -29.83 4.86
C TRP A 112 16.53 -30.10 5.35
N LEU A 113 17.28 -29.07 5.75
CA LEU A 113 18.63 -29.20 6.31
C LEU A 113 18.60 -29.94 7.66
N LEU A 114 17.67 -29.56 8.55
CA LEU A 114 17.49 -30.23 9.85
C LEU A 114 17.01 -31.69 9.71
N ALA A 115 16.26 -32.01 8.65
CA ALA A 115 15.76 -33.38 8.44
C ALA A 115 16.83 -34.34 7.86
N ARG A 116 17.85 -33.80 7.18
CA ARG A 116 18.89 -34.61 6.51
C ARG A 116 19.99 -35.11 7.44
N ASP A 117 20.15 -34.50 8.60
CA ASP A 117 21.40 -34.57 9.34
C ASP A 117 21.14 -35.24 10.70
N THR A 118 21.08 -36.58 10.67
CA THR A 118 20.75 -37.44 11.83
C THR A 118 21.99 -37.96 12.57
N GLY A 119 23.19 -37.44 12.24
CA GLY A 119 24.47 -37.85 12.83
C GLY A 119 24.84 -37.06 14.10
N ASP A 120 25.67 -37.65 14.97
CA ASP A 120 26.07 -37.08 16.27
C ASP A 120 26.82 -35.72 16.15
N ASP A 121 27.53 -35.51 15.03
CA ASP A 121 28.28 -34.27 14.75
C ASP A 121 27.39 -33.09 14.26
N SER A 122 26.16 -33.40 13.82
CA SER A 122 25.20 -32.44 13.27
C SER A 122 24.65 -31.45 14.31
N SER A 123 24.71 -31.81 15.59
CA SER A 123 24.29 -30.94 16.70
C SER A 123 25.12 -29.65 16.77
N THR A 124 26.39 -29.70 16.39
CA THR A 124 27.28 -28.51 16.43
C THR A 124 27.06 -27.58 15.22
N THR A 125 26.88 -28.14 14.02
CA THR A 125 26.67 -27.38 12.78
C THR A 125 25.33 -26.63 12.82
N HIS A 126 24.28 -27.26 13.32
CA HIS A 126 22.97 -26.64 13.45
C HIS A 126 22.90 -25.60 14.58
N ALA A 127 23.67 -25.77 15.67
CA ALA A 127 23.81 -24.76 16.72
C ALA A 127 24.58 -23.54 16.23
N LEU A 128 25.62 -23.74 15.42
CA LEU A 128 26.35 -22.67 14.74
C LEU A 128 25.43 -21.90 13.78
N LEU A 129 24.62 -22.59 12.99
CA LEU A 129 23.64 -21.96 12.10
C LEU A 129 22.65 -21.10 12.89
N ALA A 130 22.10 -21.60 13.99
CA ALA A 130 21.20 -20.84 14.85
C ALA A 130 21.88 -19.58 15.42
N TYR A 131 23.14 -19.70 15.84
CA TYR A 131 23.93 -18.57 16.34
C TYR A 131 24.19 -17.52 15.25
N LEU A 132 24.56 -17.95 14.05
CA LEU A 132 24.77 -17.05 12.91
C LEU A 132 23.49 -16.29 12.54
N ILE A 133 22.33 -16.98 12.50
CA ILE A 133 21.02 -16.35 12.23
C ILE A 133 20.71 -15.30 13.31
N MET A 134 20.91 -15.62 14.59
CA MET A 134 20.70 -14.67 15.69
C MET A 134 21.66 -13.49 15.61
N LEU A 135 22.94 -13.72 15.32
CA LEU A 135 23.96 -12.68 15.18
C LEU A 135 23.59 -11.70 14.07
N VAL A 136 23.21 -12.21 12.89
CA VAL A 136 22.72 -11.39 11.78
C VAL A 136 21.48 -10.60 12.21
N GLY A 137 20.54 -11.23 12.91
CA GLY A 137 19.36 -10.56 13.43
C GLY A 137 19.67 -9.40 14.37
N VAL A 138 20.62 -9.59 15.30
CA VAL A 138 21.07 -8.54 16.24
C VAL A 138 21.76 -7.40 15.50
N LEU A 139 22.62 -7.70 14.53
CA LEU A 139 23.30 -6.68 13.72
C LEU A 139 22.30 -5.84 12.91
N LEU A 140 21.24 -6.46 12.37
CA LEU A 140 20.15 -5.74 11.70
C LEU A 140 19.36 -4.86 12.66
N ILE A 141 19.04 -5.33 13.87
CA ILE A 141 18.38 -4.50 14.89
C ILE A 141 19.25 -3.28 15.23
N ALA A 142 20.55 -3.48 15.46
CA ALA A 142 21.47 -2.39 15.72
C ALA A 142 21.49 -1.38 14.55
N ARG A 143 21.54 -1.86 13.31
CA ARG A 143 21.48 -1.02 12.10
C ARG A 143 20.16 -0.24 12.00
N ALA A 144 19.03 -0.85 12.36
CA ALA A 144 17.72 -0.21 12.36
C ALA A 144 17.64 0.90 13.42
N LEU A 145 18.16 0.65 14.63
CA LEU A 145 18.21 1.65 15.70
C LEU A 145 19.11 2.83 15.33
N ILE A 146 20.30 2.58 14.78
CA ILE A 146 21.18 3.64 14.28
C ILE A 146 20.46 4.45 13.20
N GLY A 147 19.81 3.78 12.25
CA GLY A 147 19.05 4.47 11.19
C GLY A 147 17.83 5.25 11.66
N MET A 148 17.28 4.94 12.83
CA MET A 148 16.14 5.64 13.42
C MET A 148 16.57 6.87 14.24
N PHE A 149 17.68 6.78 14.98
CA PHE A 149 18.13 7.83 15.90
C PHE A 149 19.25 8.71 15.36
N VAL A 150 19.97 8.26 14.34
CA VAL A 150 21.12 8.95 13.75
C VAL A 150 20.81 9.26 12.28
N GLN A 151 19.81 10.10 12.03
CA GLN A 151 19.58 10.71 10.71
C GLN A 151 20.43 11.98 10.61
N GLY A 152 21.69 11.83 10.22
CA GLY A 152 22.51 12.96 9.75
C GLY A 152 22.18 13.28 8.30
N SER A 153 22.12 14.56 7.95
CA SER A 153 21.79 15.09 6.61
C SER A 153 22.68 14.57 5.47
N ASP A 154 23.87 14.05 5.78
CA ASP A 154 24.87 13.61 4.79
C ASP A 154 25.09 12.09 4.73
N THR A 155 24.38 11.29 5.54
CA THR A 155 24.55 9.84 5.48
C THR A 155 23.66 9.29 4.36
N SER A 156 24.26 8.80 3.29
CA SER A 156 23.56 8.13 2.19
C SER A 156 22.87 6.84 2.69
N VAL A 157 21.71 7.00 3.31
CA VAL A 157 20.89 5.88 3.76
C VAL A 157 20.29 5.25 2.50
N ILE A 158 20.80 4.08 2.14
CA ILE A 158 20.20 3.21 1.11
C ILE A 158 18.69 3.12 1.40
N ILE A 159 17.87 3.48 0.40
CA ILE A 159 16.41 3.49 0.51
C ILE A 159 15.96 2.10 0.99
N GLY A 160 15.16 2.07 2.06
CA GLY A 160 14.62 0.83 2.61
C GLY A 160 15.54 0.07 3.58
N ALA A 161 16.81 0.46 3.76
CA ALA A 161 17.73 -0.28 4.64
C ALA A 161 17.25 -0.33 6.10
N THR A 162 16.87 0.81 6.68
CA THR A 162 16.34 0.90 8.06
C THR A 162 15.07 0.07 8.25
N PRO A 163 13.99 0.24 7.45
CA PRO A 163 12.76 -0.51 7.65
C PRO A 163 12.92 -2.02 7.37
N LEU A 164 13.73 -2.43 6.40
CA LEU A 164 14.02 -3.85 6.16
C LEU A 164 14.83 -4.45 7.31
N SER A 165 15.79 -3.71 7.87
CA SER A 165 16.54 -4.15 9.05
C SER A 165 15.63 -4.31 10.27
N LEU A 166 14.66 -3.40 10.44
CA LEU A 166 13.63 -3.49 11.49
C LEU A 166 12.71 -4.69 11.28
N ALA A 167 12.36 -5.02 10.04
CA ALA A 167 11.51 -6.17 9.75
C ALA A 167 12.26 -7.49 9.98
N ILE A 168 13.43 -7.63 9.37
CA ILE A 168 14.17 -8.90 9.30
C ILE A 168 14.90 -9.20 10.61
N GLY A 169 15.43 -8.18 11.31
CA GLY A 169 16.25 -8.37 12.50
C GLY A 169 15.56 -9.13 13.63
N PRO A 170 14.44 -8.63 14.19
CA PRO A 170 13.67 -9.33 15.23
C PRO A 170 13.15 -10.69 14.78
N ALA A 171 12.70 -10.80 13.51
CA ALA A 171 12.24 -12.05 12.93
C ALA A 171 13.36 -13.10 12.88
N ALA A 172 14.58 -12.71 12.48
CA ALA A 172 15.75 -13.58 12.46
C ALA A 172 16.16 -14.02 13.87
N VAL A 173 16.14 -13.13 14.87
CA VAL A 173 16.41 -13.51 16.27
C VAL A 173 15.39 -14.51 16.78
N ALA A 174 14.08 -14.25 16.57
CA ALA A 174 13.02 -15.16 16.97
C ALA A 174 13.14 -16.52 16.27
N TYR A 175 13.49 -16.51 14.98
CA TYR A 175 13.68 -17.72 14.19
C TYR A 175 14.91 -18.53 14.63
N GLY A 176 16.04 -17.87 14.87
CA GLY A 176 17.26 -18.51 15.39
C GLY A 176 17.04 -19.14 16.77
N MET A 177 16.27 -18.47 17.65
CA MET A 177 15.85 -19.05 18.93
C MET A 177 14.98 -20.30 18.73
N TRP A 178 14.03 -20.28 17.78
CA TRP A 178 13.21 -21.44 17.47
C TRP A 178 14.08 -22.63 17.02
N VAL A 179 15.01 -22.41 16.07
CA VAL A 179 15.96 -23.42 15.59
C VAL A 179 16.80 -23.98 16.75
N TYR A 180 17.30 -23.12 17.65
CA TYR A 180 18.08 -23.52 18.82
C TYR A 180 17.26 -24.41 19.79
N THR A 181 16.02 -24.03 20.09
CA THR A 181 15.16 -24.77 21.02
C THR A 181 14.77 -26.14 20.50
N GLN A 182 14.59 -26.28 19.18
CA GLN A 182 14.22 -27.53 18.54
C GLN A 182 15.34 -28.59 18.64
N GLN A 183 16.60 -28.16 18.71
CA GLN A 183 17.76 -29.07 18.77
C GLN A 183 18.13 -29.46 20.19
N ARG A 184 18.27 -28.48 21.09
CA ARG A 184 18.77 -28.76 22.45
C ARG A 184 17.69 -29.24 23.41
N GLY A 185 16.42 -29.21 23.01
CA GLY A 185 15.27 -29.51 23.89
C GLY A 185 15.18 -28.59 25.12
N ARG A 186 16.01 -27.54 25.17
CA ARG A 186 16.14 -26.61 26.29
C ARG A 186 15.54 -25.27 25.89
N THR A 187 14.47 -24.89 26.57
CA THR A 187 13.87 -23.57 26.42
C THR A 187 14.78 -22.54 27.09
N LEU A 188 15.33 -21.60 26.30
CA LEU A 188 16.13 -20.48 26.83
C LEU A 188 15.27 -19.47 27.62
N LEU A 189 13.99 -19.34 27.25
CA LEU A 189 13.03 -18.45 27.89
C LEU A 189 11.76 -19.22 28.28
N SER A 190 10.98 -18.65 29.20
CA SER A 190 9.66 -19.20 29.53
C SER A 190 8.75 -19.22 28.28
N ARG A 191 7.86 -20.21 28.18
CA ARG A 191 6.95 -20.37 27.02
C ARG A 191 6.11 -19.12 26.73
N ARG A 192 5.73 -18.39 27.78
CA ARG A 192 4.99 -17.11 27.66
C ARG A 192 5.87 -16.01 27.05
N LEU A 193 7.10 -15.87 27.52
CA LEU A 193 8.02 -14.83 27.04
C LEU A 193 8.47 -15.11 25.60
N ALA A 194 8.72 -16.37 25.25
CA ALA A 194 9.01 -16.78 23.87
C ALA A 194 7.83 -16.48 22.92
N ARG A 195 6.59 -16.79 23.34
CA ARG A 195 5.39 -16.48 22.56
C ARG A 195 5.21 -14.97 22.38
N ASN A 196 5.34 -14.19 23.45
CA ASN A 196 5.19 -12.74 23.39
C ASN A 196 6.29 -12.12 22.51
N GLY A 197 7.54 -12.58 22.64
CA GLY A 197 8.66 -12.15 21.79
C GLY A 197 8.42 -12.47 20.30
N ALA A 198 7.89 -13.65 19.99
CA ALA A 198 7.52 -14.01 18.62
C ALA A 198 6.40 -13.10 18.07
N LEU A 199 5.38 -12.80 18.87
CA LEU A 199 4.31 -11.86 18.49
C LEU A 199 4.86 -10.45 18.22
N CYS A 200 5.76 -9.96 19.07
CA CYS A 200 6.45 -8.69 18.84
C CYS A 200 7.29 -8.72 17.55
N ALA A 201 8.01 -9.81 17.30
CA ALA A 201 8.81 -9.98 16.08
C ALA A 201 7.93 -9.97 14.82
N VAL A 202 6.77 -10.64 14.86
CA VAL A 202 5.78 -10.60 13.75
C VAL A 202 5.22 -9.20 13.56
N GLY A 203 4.87 -8.50 14.64
CA GLY A 203 4.39 -7.12 14.58
C GLY A 203 5.43 -6.18 13.97
N LEU A 204 6.69 -6.28 14.39
CA LEU A 204 7.81 -5.50 13.84
C LEU A 204 8.12 -5.87 12.39
N PHE A 205 7.98 -7.15 12.02
CA PHE A 205 8.11 -7.60 10.63
C PHE A 205 7.08 -6.93 9.72
N ILE A 206 5.80 -6.96 10.12
CA ILE A 206 4.71 -6.32 9.37
C ILE A 206 4.93 -4.80 9.31
N ALA A 207 5.23 -4.17 10.45
CA ALA A 207 5.46 -2.73 10.51
C ALA A 207 6.67 -2.28 9.67
N GLY A 208 7.77 -3.04 9.69
CA GLY A 208 8.95 -2.77 8.90
C GLY A 208 8.72 -2.97 7.40
N LEU A 209 8.00 -4.01 6.98
CA LEU A 209 7.59 -4.19 5.59
C LEU A 209 6.66 -3.07 5.10
N PHE A 210 5.70 -2.66 5.94
CA PHE A 210 4.84 -1.53 5.64
C PHE A 210 5.65 -0.24 5.49
N TRP A 211 6.59 0.04 6.39
CA TRP A 211 7.45 1.21 6.29
C TRP A 211 8.36 1.17 5.05
N ALA A 212 8.95 0.01 4.72
CA ALA A 212 9.72 -0.16 3.50
C ALA A 212 8.87 0.10 2.25
N SER A 213 7.63 -0.38 2.27
CA SER A 213 6.64 -0.16 1.20
C SER A 213 6.28 1.33 1.05
N THR A 214 6.10 2.06 2.15
CA THR A 214 5.88 3.51 2.13
C THR A 214 7.07 4.27 1.54
N GLN A 215 8.31 3.92 1.91
CA GLN A 215 9.51 4.54 1.34
C GLN A 215 9.63 4.27 -0.16
N LEU A 216 9.24 3.07 -0.60
CA LEU A 216 9.23 2.71 -2.01
C LEU A 216 8.17 3.49 -2.79
N ALA A 217 6.95 3.62 -2.24
CA ALA A 217 5.90 4.45 -2.84
C ALA A 217 6.32 5.92 -2.96
N TRP A 218 7.03 6.44 -1.95
CA TRP A 218 7.61 7.79 -2.01
C TRP A 218 8.64 7.91 -3.14
N ALA A 219 9.61 7.00 -3.19
CA ALA A 219 10.65 7.00 -4.22
C ALA A 219 10.06 6.87 -5.64
N TYR A 220 9.04 6.02 -5.81
CA TYR A 220 8.30 5.90 -7.06
C TYR A 220 7.62 7.22 -7.44
N GLY A 221 6.95 7.88 -6.49
CA GLY A 221 6.31 9.17 -6.71
C GLY A 221 7.31 10.26 -7.12
N THR A 222 8.45 10.35 -6.43
CA THR A 222 9.53 11.27 -6.81
C THR A 222 10.04 10.99 -8.23
N GLY A 223 10.31 9.73 -8.57
CA GLY A 223 10.75 9.35 -9.92
C GLY A 223 9.73 9.70 -11.01
N ARG A 224 8.43 9.58 -10.71
CA ARG A 224 7.36 10.06 -11.61
C ARG A 224 7.35 11.58 -11.76
N GLY A 225 7.68 12.32 -10.70
CA GLY A 225 7.86 13.78 -10.75
C GLY A 225 9.04 14.18 -11.63
N GLU A 226 10.18 13.51 -11.48
CA GLU A 226 11.37 13.71 -12.33
C GLU A 226 11.09 13.42 -13.80
N GLU A 227 10.43 12.28 -14.07
CA GLU A 227 10.03 11.91 -15.43
C GLU A 227 9.05 12.93 -16.03
N ASP A 228 8.09 13.42 -15.25
CA ASP A 228 7.17 14.48 -15.69
C ASP A 228 7.92 15.77 -16.04
N ALA A 229 8.90 16.17 -15.22
CA ALA A 229 9.71 17.36 -15.46
C ALA A 229 10.54 17.24 -16.75
N SER A 230 11.13 16.06 -16.99
CA SER A 230 11.91 15.79 -18.21
C SER A 230 11.11 15.74 -19.51
N ARG A 231 9.77 15.72 -19.43
CA ARG A 231 8.86 15.62 -20.58
C ARG A 231 7.87 16.79 -20.66
N LEU A 232 8.15 17.91 -20.00
CA LEU A 232 7.28 19.09 -20.04
C LEU A 232 7.22 19.73 -21.43
N ASP A 233 8.31 19.65 -22.18
CA ASP A 233 8.42 20.07 -23.57
C ASP A 233 7.42 19.34 -24.49
N LEU A 234 7.19 18.04 -24.25
CA LEU A 234 6.25 17.19 -24.98
C LEU A 234 4.78 17.43 -24.61
N ARG A 235 4.51 18.16 -23.52
CA ARG A 235 3.13 18.44 -23.09
C ARG A 235 2.51 19.53 -23.96
N PRO A 236 1.17 19.50 -24.16
CA PRO A 236 0.46 20.59 -24.81
C PRO A 236 0.82 21.93 -24.16
N GLU A 237 1.03 22.94 -25.00
CA GLU A 237 1.22 24.28 -24.50
C GLU A 237 -0.11 24.82 -24.00
N VAL A 238 -0.07 25.45 -22.82
CA VAL A 238 -1.23 26.13 -22.25
C VAL A 238 -1.07 27.62 -22.48
N VAL A 239 -2.04 28.18 -23.20
CA VAL A 239 -2.17 29.63 -23.37
C VAL A 239 -3.29 30.11 -22.48
N ILE A 240 -3.02 31.17 -21.72
CA ILE A 240 -3.95 31.72 -20.74
C ILE A 240 -4.25 33.16 -21.11
N ASP A 241 -5.51 33.43 -21.40
CA ASP A 241 -5.98 34.79 -21.59
C ASP A 241 -6.65 35.27 -20.30
N THR A 242 -6.32 36.48 -19.84
CA THR A 242 -6.85 37.07 -18.62
C THR A 242 -7.41 38.48 -18.85
N LYS A 243 -8.36 38.89 -18.00
CA LYS A 243 -8.88 40.26 -17.97
C LYS A 243 -7.89 41.24 -17.35
N GLU A 244 -7.30 40.85 -16.23
CA GLU A 244 -6.32 41.62 -15.47
C GLU A 244 -4.90 41.06 -15.68
N PRO A 245 -3.86 41.90 -15.58
CA PRO A 245 -2.49 41.44 -15.74
C PRO A 245 -2.06 40.48 -14.62
N LEU A 246 -1.37 39.40 -14.97
CA LEU A 246 -0.67 38.52 -14.03
C LEU A 246 0.72 39.09 -13.72
N ASP A 247 0.99 39.26 -12.42
CA ASP A 247 2.30 39.62 -11.92
C ASP A 247 3.18 38.39 -11.67
N GLY A 248 4.51 38.59 -11.67
CA GLY A 248 5.44 37.53 -11.29
C GLY A 248 5.45 36.34 -12.25
N LEU A 249 5.49 36.60 -13.55
CA LEU A 249 5.61 35.55 -14.56
C LEU A 249 6.96 34.81 -14.42
N PRO A 250 6.98 33.48 -14.54
CA PRO A 250 8.22 32.72 -14.61
C PRO A 250 8.92 32.95 -15.96
N THR A 251 10.22 32.70 -15.99
CA THR A 251 11.03 32.79 -17.21
C THR A 251 10.51 31.81 -18.27
N GLY A 252 10.41 32.25 -19.53
CA GLY A 252 9.90 31.42 -20.63
C GLY A 252 8.40 31.64 -20.94
N VAL A 253 7.69 32.44 -20.16
CA VAL A 253 6.31 32.85 -20.48
C VAL A 253 6.32 34.16 -21.26
N THR A 254 5.66 34.16 -22.42
CA THR A 254 5.52 35.35 -23.25
C THR A 254 4.18 36.04 -22.95
N ALA A 255 4.24 37.28 -22.48
CA ALA A 255 3.07 38.13 -22.27
C ALA A 255 2.80 38.98 -23.52
N THR A 256 1.58 38.88 -24.06
CA THR A 256 1.12 39.68 -25.21
C THR A 256 -0.17 40.41 -24.82
N ARG A 257 -0.28 41.69 -25.17
CA ARG A 257 -1.52 42.44 -25.01
C ARG A 257 -2.43 42.14 -26.20
N LEU A 258 -3.66 41.72 -25.94
CA LEU A 258 -4.65 41.51 -26.98
C LEU A 258 -5.29 42.86 -27.32
N ASP A 259 -5.09 43.33 -28.55
CA ASP A 259 -5.72 44.55 -29.03
C ASP A 259 -7.22 44.31 -29.29
N ASN A 260 -8.05 45.30 -28.95
CA ASN A 260 -9.51 45.25 -29.06
C ASN A 260 -10.06 45.06 -30.50
N SER A 261 -9.20 44.81 -31.49
CA SER A 261 -9.58 44.63 -32.90
C SER A 261 -10.10 43.23 -33.21
N GLU A 262 -9.67 42.21 -32.47
CA GLU A 262 -10.21 40.86 -32.59
C GLU A 262 -11.50 40.73 -31.76
N LYS A 263 -12.51 40.02 -32.27
CA LYS A 263 -13.77 39.78 -31.54
C LYS A 263 -13.55 39.18 -30.14
N GLU A 264 -12.42 38.49 -29.93
CA GLU A 264 -12.01 37.88 -28.66
C GLU A 264 -11.36 38.87 -27.68
N GLY A 265 -10.67 39.91 -28.18
CA GLY A 265 -10.00 40.94 -27.36
C GLY A 265 -10.97 41.83 -26.56
N ARG A 266 -12.28 41.72 -26.80
CA ARG A 266 -13.30 42.46 -26.04
C ARG A 266 -13.51 41.95 -24.62
N ALA A 267 -13.21 40.68 -24.34
CA ALA A 267 -13.43 40.07 -23.04
C ALA A 267 -12.14 39.81 -22.27
N TYR A 268 -11.00 39.60 -22.94
CA TYR A 268 -9.70 39.36 -22.32
C TYR A 268 -8.66 40.31 -22.93
N HIS A 269 -7.77 40.86 -22.10
CA HIS A 269 -6.84 41.91 -22.51
C HIS A 269 -5.38 41.45 -22.54
N HIS A 270 -5.07 40.35 -21.86
CA HIS A 270 -3.72 39.83 -21.72
C HIS A 270 -3.69 38.37 -22.13
N ARG A 271 -2.67 37.96 -22.87
CA ARG A 271 -2.39 36.59 -23.29
C ARG A 271 -1.02 36.16 -22.77
N TYR A 272 -0.96 35.00 -22.16
CA TYR A 272 0.26 34.40 -21.65
C TYR A 272 0.46 33.04 -22.32
N ALA A 273 1.52 32.92 -23.11
CA ALA A 273 1.91 31.71 -23.82
C ALA A 273 3.17 31.10 -23.21
N GLY A 274 3.36 29.80 -23.36
CA GLY A 274 4.53 29.06 -22.86
C GLY A 274 4.30 28.24 -21.58
N PHE A 275 3.09 28.19 -21.02
CA PHE A 275 2.83 27.31 -19.88
C PHE A 275 2.70 25.84 -20.30
N ARG A 276 2.88 24.94 -19.33
CA ARG A 276 2.62 23.51 -19.41
C ARG A 276 1.72 23.11 -18.24
N LEU A 277 0.70 22.31 -18.52
CA LEU A 277 -0.24 21.85 -17.50
C LEU A 277 0.38 20.71 -16.70
N LEU A 278 0.56 20.94 -15.41
CA LEU A 278 0.97 19.90 -14.46
C LEU A 278 -0.26 19.12 -13.96
N LEU A 279 -1.26 19.85 -13.46
CA LEU A 279 -2.49 19.29 -12.89
C LEU A 279 -3.64 20.30 -13.04
N SER A 280 -4.84 19.79 -13.31
CA SER A 280 -6.09 20.54 -13.20
C SER A 280 -7.00 19.82 -12.22
N SER A 281 -7.24 20.40 -11.05
CA SER A 281 -8.05 19.79 -9.99
C SER A 281 -8.55 20.84 -9.00
N GLY A 282 -9.67 20.57 -8.33
CA GLY A 282 -10.20 21.42 -7.26
C GLY A 282 -10.50 22.85 -7.69
N GLY A 283 -10.89 23.06 -8.96
CA GLY A 283 -11.12 24.39 -9.50
C GLY A 283 -9.84 25.21 -9.70
N ARG A 284 -8.66 24.57 -9.82
CA ARG A 284 -7.37 25.23 -10.02
C ARG A 284 -6.55 24.56 -11.12
N LEU A 285 -5.72 25.38 -11.77
CA LEU A 285 -4.72 25.00 -12.75
C LEU A 285 -3.34 25.17 -12.12
N PHE A 286 -2.56 24.09 -12.14
CA PHE A 286 -1.16 24.08 -11.72
C PHE A 286 -0.29 24.08 -12.97
N LEU A 287 0.49 25.15 -13.13
CA LEU A 287 1.16 25.49 -14.37
C LEU A 287 2.66 25.67 -14.13
N VAL A 288 3.44 25.13 -15.04
CA VAL A 288 4.91 25.23 -15.06
C VAL A 288 5.38 25.68 -16.43
N THR A 289 6.68 25.91 -16.58
CA THR A 289 7.34 26.26 -17.84
C THR A 289 7.98 25.02 -18.47
N PRO A 290 8.29 25.01 -19.78
CA PRO A 290 8.89 23.85 -20.45
C PRO A 290 10.24 23.46 -19.86
N ASP A 291 11.06 24.43 -19.47
CA ASP A 291 12.40 24.21 -18.91
C ASP A 291 12.41 24.22 -17.38
N TRP A 292 11.31 23.85 -16.73
CA TRP A 292 11.18 23.93 -15.27
C TRP A 292 12.25 23.08 -14.56
N GLU A 293 12.95 23.68 -13.59
CA GLU A 293 13.99 23.03 -12.79
C GLU A 293 13.69 23.08 -11.28
N LEU A 294 13.91 21.94 -10.60
CA LEU A 294 13.73 21.81 -9.16
C LEU A 294 14.63 22.79 -8.40
N GLY A 295 14.03 23.60 -7.52
CA GLY A 295 14.73 24.57 -6.68
C GLY A 295 15.07 25.90 -7.38
N ARG A 296 14.92 25.98 -8.71
CA ARG A 296 15.08 27.22 -9.49
C ARG A 296 13.74 27.86 -9.80
N ASP A 297 12.80 27.06 -10.29
CA ASP A 297 11.55 27.55 -10.84
C ASP A 297 10.36 27.31 -9.90
N ARG A 298 9.32 28.12 -10.07
CA ARG A 298 8.09 28.05 -9.27
C ARG A 298 6.91 27.53 -10.08
N THR A 299 6.02 26.81 -9.42
CA THR A 299 4.72 26.43 -9.99
C THR A 299 3.72 27.56 -9.79
N ILE A 300 3.03 27.96 -10.86
CA ILE A 300 1.98 28.98 -10.83
C ILE A 300 0.64 28.29 -10.66
N VAL A 301 -0.19 28.80 -9.74
CA VAL A 301 -1.53 28.27 -9.47
C VAL A 301 -2.56 29.33 -9.82
N LEU A 302 -3.47 29.01 -10.75
CA LEU A 302 -4.55 29.89 -11.16
C LEU A 302 -5.91 29.24 -10.86
N PRO A 303 -6.85 29.93 -10.22
CA PRO A 303 -8.22 29.42 -10.06
C PRO A 303 -8.97 29.44 -11.40
N TYR A 304 -9.84 28.47 -11.63
CA TYR A 304 -10.85 28.56 -12.68
C TYR A 304 -11.85 29.66 -12.33
N GLY A 305 -12.22 30.46 -13.32
CA GLY A 305 -13.23 31.51 -13.19
C GLY A 305 -13.47 32.22 -14.52
N ASP A 306 -14.45 33.12 -14.54
CA ASP A 306 -14.87 33.85 -15.74
C ASP A 306 -13.83 34.88 -16.22
N ASP A 307 -12.77 35.10 -15.43
CA ASP A 307 -11.71 36.06 -15.69
C ASP A 307 -10.54 35.48 -16.47
N ILE A 308 -10.51 34.16 -16.64
CA ILE A 308 -9.49 33.46 -17.41
C ILE A 308 -10.10 32.60 -18.52
N ARG A 309 -9.40 32.51 -19.66
CA ARG A 309 -9.68 31.55 -20.74
C ARG A 309 -8.44 30.72 -20.98
N VAL A 310 -8.61 29.40 -20.95
CA VAL A 310 -7.53 28.43 -21.11
C VAL A 310 -7.62 27.82 -22.51
N GLN A 311 -6.50 27.80 -23.22
CA GLN A 311 -6.39 27.14 -24.52
C GLN A 311 -5.26 26.10 -24.45
N LEU A 312 -5.54 24.90 -24.94
CA LEU A 312 -4.56 23.81 -25.02
C LEU A 312 -4.11 23.68 -26.47
N MET A 313 -2.87 24.06 -26.73
CA MET A 313 -2.24 23.97 -28.04
C MET A 313 -1.52 22.62 -28.15
N PRO A 314 -1.96 21.71 -29.02
CA PRO A 314 -1.26 20.44 -29.23
C PRO A 314 0.14 20.70 -29.80
N GLN A 315 1.12 19.95 -29.33
CA GLN A 315 2.46 19.96 -29.90
C GLN A 315 2.54 18.93 -31.05
N PRO A 316 3.23 19.26 -32.16
CA PRO A 316 3.41 18.36 -33.30
C PRO A 316 4.32 17.18 -33.01
#